data_AF-A0A7V4GCM0-F1
#
_entry.id   AF-A0A7V4GCM0-F1
#
_cell.length_a   1.000
_cell.length_b   1.000
_cell.length_c   1.000
_cell.angle_alpha   90.00
_cell.angle_beta   90.00
_cell.angle_gamma   90.00
#
_symmetry.space_group_name_H-M   'P 1'
#
loop_
_entity.id
_entity.type
_entity.pdbx_description
1 polymer ?
#
loop_
_entity_poly.entity_id
_entity_poly.type
_entity_poly.pdbx_seq_one_letter_code
_entity_poly.pdbx_strand_id
1 'polypeptide(L)'
;MRHAGTTWWVVAWLAAGCAPGDDTTDVAPPRDDGAAEVEDAEGTDADAPGPDDAPDAPGPDADTDVPGPDDVPDSSGPDADADAPTDASCPAVPELPAVPPQAIDGESPWGRHETTTVNGFQDDYLYDATDYLKIGLRREWGGSIVFFGIARGYGAGLNPTNAIDANDTGREVQVAFYDPDRAMQNCAWNASCATTPSSCPGGITYLGWDPVQGGNRCNRGSGVERVEFSDGVLRAVTQPLFWNPNWDRTDCASDNACTDPALRERRSDVRVTQSLRFVATHVVQLEYAVENLAAVEHRATAQEMPTMYTANGRGGAAADLWQVVDSEGRQVVVDTPAGGDGFFYENFDSPGGWVALQDDGRTYGVGIYYENRLTSFQAWQLRSLPFNNVRAQFSFGIPAGGTVRARAYLLLGSFETIRGQAAWLDARLAPFGTLDAPGPDAHLSGPTAVQGWALDNRGVTSVELRVDGVAAVPLSCGTDRPDVCLVWPGYAGCPAVGFSGTLDASALTPCAHILEVRATDADGNTRTVGTRRVVVDG
;
A
#
# COMPACT_ATOMS: atom_id res chain seq x y z
N MET A 1 -42.34 -12.76 -53.97
CA MET A 1 -41.11 -13.58 -54.05
C MET A 1 -40.27 -13.22 -52.83
N ARG A 2 -39.90 -14.24 -52.05
CA ARG A 2 -39.16 -14.14 -50.77
C ARG A 2 -37.64 -14.22 -51.01
N HIS A 3 -36.90 -13.90 -49.95
CA HIS A 3 -35.48 -14.15 -49.63
C HIS A 3 -34.48 -13.04 -49.99
N ALA A 4 -33.49 -12.70 -49.15
CA ALA A 4 -33.17 -13.09 -47.77
C ALA A 4 -32.15 -12.07 -47.20
N GLY A 5 -32.24 -11.79 -45.90
CA GLY A 5 -31.23 -11.02 -45.16
C GLY A 5 -30.05 -11.89 -44.75
N THR A 6 -28.89 -11.26 -44.59
CA THR A 6 -27.68 -11.91 -44.07
C THR A 6 -27.44 -11.42 -42.64
N THR A 7 -27.68 -12.34 -41.72
CA THR A 7 -27.53 -12.20 -40.27
C THR A 7 -26.05 -12.29 -39.89
N TRP A 8 -25.55 -11.33 -39.13
CA TRP A 8 -24.23 -11.38 -38.49
C TRP A 8 -24.29 -12.38 -37.32
N TRP A 9 -23.47 -13.42 -37.38
CA TRP A 9 -23.27 -14.35 -36.27
C TRP A 9 -22.22 -13.76 -35.34
N VAL A 10 -22.67 -13.12 -34.25
CA VAL A 10 -21.82 -12.92 -33.07
C VAL A 10 -21.90 -14.20 -32.27
N VAL A 11 -20.79 -14.95 -32.24
CA VAL A 11 -20.62 -16.07 -31.31
C VAL A 11 -20.47 -15.46 -29.91
N ALA A 12 -21.58 -15.42 -29.18
CA ALA A 12 -21.59 -15.07 -27.77
C ALA A 12 -20.88 -16.18 -26.99
N TRP A 13 -19.61 -15.96 -26.66
CA TRP A 13 -18.99 -16.64 -25.54
C TRP A 13 -19.67 -16.13 -24.27
N LEU A 14 -20.23 -17.06 -23.49
CA LEU A 14 -20.63 -16.78 -22.11
C LEU A 14 -19.36 -16.45 -21.33
N ALA A 15 -19.01 -15.16 -21.26
CA ALA A 15 -18.04 -14.67 -20.30
C ALA A 15 -18.61 -14.91 -18.91
N ALA A 16 -17.94 -15.74 -18.12
CA ALA A 16 -18.17 -15.77 -16.69
C ALA A 16 -17.89 -14.36 -16.15
N GLY A 17 -18.89 -13.72 -15.55
CA GLY A 17 -18.73 -12.41 -14.93
C GLY A 17 -17.68 -12.47 -13.83
N CYS A 18 -16.97 -11.36 -13.63
CA CYS A 18 -15.93 -11.23 -12.61
C CYS A 18 -16.64 -11.03 -11.24
N ALA A 19 -17.25 -12.09 -10.72
CA ALA A 19 -17.82 -12.05 -9.38
C ALA A 19 -16.69 -12.32 -8.38
N PRO A 20 -16.42 -11.41 -7.42
CA PRO A 20 -15.55 -11.75 -6.31
C PRO A 20 -16.17 -12.94 -5.56
N GLY A 21 -15.36 -13.97 -5.28
CA GLY A 21 -15.74 -15.00 -4.33
C GLY A 21 -16.00 -14.33 -2.98
N ASP A 22 -17.10 -14.72 -2.32
CA ASP A 22 -17.43 -14.31 -0.97
C ASP A 22 -16.38 -14.88 -0.02
N ASP A 23 -15.29 -14.12 0.21
CA ASP A 23 -14.22 -14.52 1.11
C ASP A 23 -14.57 -14.12 2.54
N THR A 24 -15.58 -14.78 3.09
CA THR A 24 -15.73 -14.92 4.54
C THR A 24 -14.94 -16.16 4.96
N THR A 25 -13.62 -16.15 4.81
CA THR A 25 -12.78 -17.08 5.57
C THR A 25 -12.54 -16.47 6.94
N ASP A 26 -13.33 -16.94 7.93
CA ASP A 26 -13.04 -16.78 9.35
C ASP A 26 -11.67 -17.40 9.66
N VAL A 27 -10.61 -16.63 9.41
CA VAL A 27 -9.31 -16.91 10.02
C VAL A 27 -9.43 -16.41 11.46
N ALA A 28 -9.70 -17.35 12.36
CA ALA A 28 -9.70 -17.09 13.79
C ALA A 28 -8.42 -16.32 14.15
N PRO A 29 -8.52 -15.20 14.90
CA PRO A 29 -7.34 -14.51 15.38
C PRO A 29 -6.49 -15.48 16.20
N PRO A 30 -5.15 -15.35 16.20
CA PRO A 30 -4.31 -16.15 17.07
C PRO A 30 -4.83 -15.98 18.51
N ARG A 31 -5.11 -17.11 19.15
CA ARG A 31 -5.50 -17.14 20.55
C ARG A 31 -4.36 -16.57 21.37
N ASP A 32 -4.64 -15.44 22.01
CA ASP A 32 -3.84 -14.97 23.13
C ASP A 32 -4.25 -15.81 24.34
N ASP A 33 -3.64 -17.00 24.47
CA ASP A 33 -3.90 -17.89 25.59
C ASP A 33 -3.19 -17.35 26.84
N GLY A 34 -3.89 -16.46 27.53
CA GLY A 34 -3.61 -16.11 28.91
C GLY A 34 -3.63 -17.35 29.82
N ALA A 35 -2.48 -17.65 30.41
CA ALA A 35 -2.23 -18.35 31.67
C ALA A 35 -3.21 -19.46 32.11
N ALA A 36 -2.76 -20.72 32.03
CA ALA A 36 -3.11 -21.76 33.01
C ALA A 36 -2.05 -22.88 33.08
N GLU A 37 -1.39 -22.93 34.23
CA GLU A 37 -0.93 -24.07 35.06
C GLU A 37 -0.17 -25.27 34.46
N VAL A 38 0.90 -25.59 35.21
CA VAL A 38 1.92 -26.63 35.08
C VAL A 38 1.39 -27.98 35.57
N GLU A 39 1.70 -29.09 34.87
CA GLU A 39 2.08 -30.38 35.49
C GLU A 39 3.08 -31.15 34.60
N ASP A 40 4.00 -31.84 35.27
CA ASP A 40 5.26 -32.42 34.82
C ASP A 40 5.18 -33.62 33.86
N ALA A 41 6.21 -33.82 33.04
CA ALA A 41 6.77 -35.15 32.74
C ALA A 41 8.18 -35.09 32.12
N GLU A 42 9.11 -35.80 32.75
CA GLU A 42 10.50 -36.07 32.36
C GLU A 42 10.65 -36.99 31.12
N GLY A 43 11.84 -36.97 30.48
CA GLY A 43 12.34 -38.06 29.61
C GLY A 43 13.07 -37.56 28.34
N THR A 44 14.38 -37.28 28.37
CA THR A 44 15.54 -38.13 27.98
C THR A 44 15.77 -38.37 26.48
N ASP A 45 17.01 -38.06 26.06
CA ASP A 45 17.83 -38.68 25.01
C ASP A 45 17.37 -38.56 23.53
N ALA A 46 18.21 -38.42 22.50
CA ALA A 46 19.65 -38.19 22.30
C ALA A 46 19.84 -38.03 20.76
N ASP A 47 21.09 -37.84 20.35
CA ASP A 47 21.65 -38.12 19.01
C ASP A 47 21.63 -37.03 17.92
N ALA A 48 22.79 -36.37 17.82
CA ALA A 48 23.39 -35.92 16.56
C ALA A 48 24.30 -37.03 15.98
N PRO A 49 24.55 -37.01 14.66
CA PRO A 49 25.90 -36.72 14.16
C PRO A 49 25.84 -35.70 12.99
N GLY A 50 26.79 -34.78 12.77
CA GLY A 50 28.20 -34.97 12.44
C GLY A 50 28.41 -34.80 10.92
N PRO A 51 29.13 -33.78 10.40
CA PRO A 51 29.25 -33.48 8.97
C PRO A 51 30.56 -34.01 8.38
N ASP A 52 30.57 -34.43 7.11
CA ASP A 52 31.82 -34.65 6.35
C ASP A 52 31.65 -34.32 4.84
N ASP A 53 32.59 -33.49 4.38
CA ASP A 53 33.34 -33.51 3.12
C ASP A 53 32.72 -33.19 1.73
N ALA A 54 33.15 -32.03 1.21
CA ALA A 54 33.46 -31.74 -0.20
C ALA A 54 34.93 -32.17 -0.50
N PRO A 55 35.46 -32.26 -1.75
CA PRO A 55 35.24 -31.36 -2.90
C PRO A 55 35.26 -32.03 -4.29
N ASP A 56 35.02 -31.27 -5.37
CA ASP A 56 35.88 -31.28 -6.57
C ASP A 56 35.39 -30.29 -7.66
N ALA A 57 36.36 -29.61 -8.27
CA ALA A 57 36.22 -28.76 -9.46
C ALA A 57 37.31 -29.16 -10.48
N PRO A 58 37.11 -28.89 -11.78
CA PRO A 58 38.24 -28.50 -12.61
C PRO A 58 37.98 -27.25 -13.47
N GLY A 59 39.08 -26.53 -13.76
CA GLY A 59 39.15 -25.25 -14.44
C GLY A 59 39.16 -25.29 -15.98
N PRO A 60 39.48 -24.17 -16.65
CA PRO A 60 39.30 -23.96 -18.08
C PRO A 60 40.61 -24.13 -18.89
N ASP A 61 40.50 -24.65 -20.10
CA ASP A 61 41.57 -24.66 -21.10
C ASP A 61 41.29 -23.69 -22.24
N ALA A 62 42.37 -23.02 -22.65
CA ALA A 62 42.46 -22.03 -23.71
C ALA A 62 43.00 -22.65 -25.02
N ASP A 63 42.89 -21.84 -26.08
CA ASP A 63 43.88 -21.63 -27.17
C ASP A 63 43.43 -21.81 -28.63
N THR A 64 43.58 -20.68 -29.36
CA THR A 64 44.15 -20.48 -30.72
C THR A 64 43.33 -20.93 -31.96
N ASP A 65 43.30 -20.27 -33.12
CA ASP A 65 44.16 -19.27 -33.76
C ASP A 65 43.41 -18.52 -34.90
N VAL A 66 43.90 -17.31 -35.23
CA VAL A 66 43.49 -16.43 -36.35
C VAL A 66 44.40 -16.67 -37.57
N PRO A 67 43.92 -16.43 -38.81
CA PRO A 67 44.66 -15.51 -39.68
C PRO A 67 43.77 -14.54 -40.47
N GLY A 68 44.27 -13.30 -40.63
CA GLY A 68 43.73 -12.26 -41.50
C GLY A 68 44.30 -12.30 -42.94
N PRO A 69 44.30 -11.19 -43.68
CA PRO A 69 43.43 -11.02 -44.85
C PRO A 69 44.21 -10.81 -46.16
N ASP A 70 43.56 -11.01 -47.32
CA ASP A 70 43.98 -10.43 -48.59
C ASP A 70 42.80 -10.25 -49.57
N ASP A 71 42.93 -9.15 -50.33
CA ASP A 71 42.05 -8.46 -51.28
C ASP A 71 41.43 -9.27 -52.44
N VAL A 72 40.30 -8.80 -53.01
CA VAL A 72 40.08 -8.50 -54.48
C VAL A 72 38.80 -7.63 -54.66
N PRO A 73 38.76 -6.65 -55.59
CA PRO A 73 37.72 -5.61 -55.69
C PRO A 73 36.67 -5.76 -56.83
N ASP A 74 35.60 -4.98 -56.68
CA ASP A 74 34.72 -4.28 -57.66
C ASP A 74 34.11 -5.04 -58.87
N SER A 75 32.77 -5.06 -58.95
CA SER A 75 32.07 -4.81 -60.22
C SER A 75 30.65 -4.25 -60.00
N SER A 76 30.38 -3.21 -60.76
CA SER A 76 29.22 -2.32 -60.78
C SER A 76 28.00 -2.82 -61.58
N GLY A 77 26.81 -2.58 -61.03
CA GLY A 77 25.57 -2.16 -61.72
C GLY A 77 24.42 -3.18 -61.86
N PRO A 78 23.16 -2.77 -62.12
CA PRO A 78 22.57 -1.42 -62.08
C PRO A 78 21.38 -1.32 -61.08
N ASP A 79 20.93 -0.08 -60.89
CA ASP A 79 19.69 0.29 -60.21
C ASP A 79 18.49 -0.56 -60.66
N ALA A 80 17.88 -1.23 -59.70
CA ALA A 80 16.46 -1.51 -59.72
C ALA A 80 15.90 -0.89 -58.44
N ASP A 81 15.51 0.38 -58.56
CA ASP A 81 14.41 0.95 -57.80
C ASP A 81 13.21 0.01 -57.96
N ALA A 82 13.15 -1.02 -57.10
CA ALA A 82 11.89 -1.63 -56.75
C ALA A 82 11.27 -0.64 -55.76
N ASP A 83 10.48 0.28 -56.32
CA ASP A 83 9.39 0.93 -55.63
C ASP A 83 8.68 -0.12 -54.76
N ALA A 84 9.09 -0.21 -53.50
CA ALA A 84 8.21 -0.69 -52.46
C ALA A 84 6.97 0.20 -52.59
N PRO A 85 5.75 -0.36 -52.65
CA PRO A 85 4.58 0.48 -52.57
C PRO A 85 4.72 1.26 -51.27
N THR A 86 4.99 2.56 -51.37
CA THR A 86 4.90 3.47 -50.24
C THR A 86 3.44 3.42 -49.84
N ASP A 87 3.17 2.56 -48.87
CA ASP A 87 1.83 2.18 -48.46
C ASP A 87 1.06 3.45 -48.09
N ALA A 88 -0.21 3.46 -48.45
CA ALA A 88 -1.08 4.61 -48.27
C ALA A 88 -0.97 5.14 -46.82
N SER A 89 -0.56 6.40 -46.70
CA SER A 89 -0.04 7.04 -45.48
C SER A 89 -0.72 6.61 -44.17
N CYS A 90 -0.06 5.75 -43.39
CA CYS A 90 -0.48 5.51 -42.01
C CYS A 90 -0.52 6.84 -41.25
N PRO A 91 -1.62 7.16 -40.54
CA PRO A 91 -1.66 8.34 -39.70
C PRO A 91 -0.63 8.20 -38.58
N ALA A 92 0.03 9.30 -38.22
CA ALA A 92 0.90 9.32 -37.06
C ALA A 92 0.05 9.13 -35.79
N VAL A 93 0.30 8.04 -35.07
CA VAL A 93 -0.32 7.76 -33.77
C VAL A 93 0.71 8.04 -32.69
N PRO A 94 0.50 9.04 -31.82
CA PRO A 94 1.45 9.37 -30.76
C PRO A 94 1.48 8.26 -29.71
N GLU A 95 2.64 8.10 -29.07
CA GLU A 95 2.71 7.34 -27.83
C GLU A 95 1.90 8.05 -26.74
N LEU A 96 1.09 7.29 -26.01
CA LEU A 96 0.31 7.82 -24.89
C LEU A 96 1.11 7.67 -23.59
N PRO A 97 1.03 8.64 -22.67
CA PRO A 97 1.65 8.50 -21.36
C PRO A 97 1.07 7.29 -20.62
N ALA A 98 1.87 6.69 -19.74
CA ALA A 98 1.38 5.65 -18.85
C ALA A 98 0.20 6.18 -18.01
N VAL A 99 -0.82 5.35 -17.85
CA VAL A 99 -1.96 5.66 -16.98
C VAL A 99 -1.46 5.68 -15.53
N PRO A 100 -1.59 6.80 -14.79
CA PRO A 100 -1.17 6.86 -13.40
C PRO A 100 -2.04 5.92 -12.54
N PRO A 101 -1.51 5.30 -11.48
CA PRO A 101 -2.34 4.44 -10.63
C PRO A 101 -3.38 5.23 -9.82
N GLN A 102 -3.21 6.53 -9.61
CA GLN A 102 -4.14 7.36 -8.83
C GLN A 102 -5.48 7.57 -9.56
N ALA A 103 -6.58 7.13 -8.95
CA ALA A 103 -7.93 7.28 -9.52
C ALA A 103 -8.52 8.69 -9.40
N ILE A 104 -8.13 9.43 -8.37
CA ILE A 104 -8.64 10.78 -8.06
C ILE A 104 -7.52 11.79 -8.26
N ASP A 105 -7.81 12.88 -8.96
CA ASP A 105 -6.87 14.00 -9.13
C ASP A 105 -6.69 14.79 -7.82
N GLY A 106 -5.56 15.48 -7.70
CA GLY A 106 -5.35 16.40 -6.57
C GLY A 106 -6.23 17.64 -6.72
N GLU A 107 -6.40 18.40 -5.64
CA GLU A 107 -7.03 19.71 -5.74
C GLU A 107 -6.32 20.59 -6.78
N SER A 108 -7.11 21.32 -7.57
CA SER A 108 -6.63 22.28 -8.56
C SER A 108 -7.42 23.59 -8.43
N PRO A 109 -6.76 24.72 -8.09
CA PRO A 109 -5.35 24.84 -7.76
C PRO A 109 -4.99 24.08 -6.47
N TRP A 110 -3.75 23.59 -6.35
CA TRP A 110 -3.26 23.02 -5.10
C TRP A 110 -3.06 24.10 -4.04
N GLY A 111 -3.27 23.73 -2.77
CA GLY A 111 -2.99 24.59 -1.63
C GLY A 111 -1.51 24.84 -1.41
N ARG A 112 -1.21 25.79 -0.51
CA ARG A 112 0.16 26.17 -0.21
C ARG A 112 0.85 25.18 0.74
N HIS A 113 2.17 25.21 0.72
CA HIS A 113 3.04 24.54 1.69
C HIS A 113 3.66 25.57 2.65
N GLU A 114 3.87 25.17 3.91
CA GLU A 114 4.52 25.98 4.93
C GLU A 114 5.37 25.12 5.86
N THR A 115 6.66 25.42 5.98
CA THR A 115 7.52 24.83 7.01
C THR A 115 7.61 25.76 8.21
N THR A 116 7.45 25.22 9.42
CA THR A 116 7.60 25.95 10.67
C THR A 116 8.70 25.32 11.53
N THR A 117 9.25 26.10 12.46
CA THR A 117 10.19 25.58 13.46
C THR A 117 9.79 26.08 14.84
N VAL A 118 9.39 25.16 15.72
CA VAL A 118 8.90 25.46 17.08
C VAL A 118 9.48 24.45 18.05
N ASN A 119 10.09 24.93 19.14
CA ASN A 119 10.67 24.08 20.19
C ASN A 119 11.66 23.00 19.69
N GLY A 120 12.38 23.30 18.59
CA GLY A 120 13.33 22.36 18.00
C GLY A 120 12.72 21.33 17.05
N PHE A 121 11.41 21.39 16.79
CA PHE A 121 10.74 20.58 15.78
C PHE A 121 10.52 21.36 14.50
N GLN A 122 10.74 20.70 13.36
CA GLN A 122 10.38 21.18 12.04
C GLN A 122 9.11 20.48 11.58
N ASP A 123 8.04 21.27 11.42
CA ASP A 123 6.75 20.77 10.97
C ASP A 123 6.46 21.33 9.56
N ASP A 124 6.16 20.45 8.60
CA ASP A 124 5.74 20.80 7.24
C ASP A 124 4.22 20.66 7.10
N TYR A 125 3.55 21.77 6.82
CA TYR A 125 2.11 21.84 6.62
C TYR A 125 1.77 21.93 5.14
N LEU A 126 0.76 21.16 4.74
CA LEU A 126 0.04 21.31 3.49
C LEU A 126 -1.37 21.84 3.81
N TYR A 127 -1.78 22.87 3.09
CA TYR A 127 -3.11 23.47 3.20
C TYR A 127 -4.02 22.97 2.06
N ASP A 128 -5.33 22.96 2.27
CA ASP A 128 -6.28 22.80 1.16
C ASP A 128 -6.27 24.05 0.26
N ALA A 129 -6.89 23.96 -0.91
CA ALA A 129 -6.95 25.05 -1.89
C ALA A 129 -7.55 26.37 -1.35
N THR A 130 -8.28 26.33 -0.24
CA THR A 130 -8.95 27.50 0.35
C THR A 130 -8.33 28.01 1.66
N ASP A 131 -7.20 27.44 2.09
CA ASP A 131 -6.56 27.70 3.39
C ASP A 131 -7.53 27.51 4.59
N TYR A 132 -8.53 26.65 4.42
CA TYR A 132 -9.50 26.31 5.45
C TYR A 132 -8.97 25.24 6.40
N LEU A 133 -8.36 24.18 5.87
CA LEU A 133 -7.78 23.06 6.59
C LEU A 133 -6.29 22.94 6.30
N LYS A 134 -5.56 22.26 7.20
CA LYS A 134 -4.19 21.85 6.94
C LYS A 134 -3.89 20.49 7.57
N ILE A 135 -2.97 19.76 6.95
CA ILE A 135 -2.35 18.55 7.48
C ILE A 135 -0.86 18.83 7.69
N GLY A 136 -0.24 18.26 8.73
CA GLY A 136 1.15 18.55 9.09
C GLY A 136 1.95 17.30 9.42
N LEU A 137 3.17 17.24 8.89
CA LEU A 137 4.18 16.23 9.19
C LEU A 137 5.26 16.79 10.12
N ARG A 138 5.81 15.96 11.01
CA ARG A 138 6.99 16.32 11.81
C ARG A 138 8.25 15.61 11.34
N ARG A 139 9.27 16.38 10.95
CA ARG A 139 10.52 15.83 10.40
C ARG A 139 11.25 14.95 11.39
N GLU A 140 11.34 15.38 12.64
CA GLU A 140 12.07 14.66 13.67
C GLU A 140 11.43 13.31 14.01
N TRP A 141 10.15 13.11 13.69
CA TRP A 141 9.38 11.91 13.99
C TRP A 141 9.05 11.11 12.72
N GLY A 142 10.03 10.93 11.83
CA GLY A 142 9.81 10.08 10.64
C GLY A 142 8.92 10.69 9.56
N GLY A 143 8.60 11.98 9.67
CA GLY A 143 7.53 12.57 8.87
C GLY A 143 6.17 11.95 9.20
N SER A 144 5.94 11.50 10.44
CA SER A 144 4.61 11.10 10.90
C SER A 144 3.65 12.28 10.88
N ILE A 145 2.35 12.01 10.70
CA ILE A 145 1.34 13.07 10.69
C ILE A 145 1.03 13.44 12.13
N VAL A 146 1.41 14.66 12.51
CA VAL A 146 1.20 15.22 13.85
C VAL A 146 0.03 16.20 13.91
N PHE A 147 -0.52 16.56 12.76
CA PHE A 147 -1.61 17.53 12.68
C PHE A 147 -2.59 17.23 11.56
N PHE A 148 -3.89 17.30 11.86
CA PHE A 148 -4.94 17.51 10.86
C PHE A 148 -6.06 18.31 11.51
N GLY A 149 -6.40 19.46 10.93
CA GLY A 149 -7.30 20.40 11.60
C GLY A 149 -7.60 21.65 10.79
N ILE A 150 -8.37 22.54 11.41
CA ILE A 150 -8.76 23.83 10.85
C ILE A 150 -7.57 24.79 10.89
N ALA A 151 -7.26 25.38 9.74
CA ALA A 151 -6.23 26.40 9.57
C ALA A 151 -6.80 27.80 9.68
N ARG A 152 -7.96 28.06 9.07
CA ARG A 152 -8.55 29.40 8.96
C ARG A 152 -8.79 30.02 10.34
N GLY A 153 -8.27 31.23 10.52
CA GLY A 153 -8.39 31.97 11.79
C GLY A 153 -7.30 31.64 12.81
N TYR A 154 -6.38 30.72 12.49
CA TYR A 154 -5.23 30.38 13.33
C TYR A 154 -3.91 30.68 12.60
N GLY A 155 -2.84 30.88 13.38
CA GLY A 155 -1.49 31.05 12.83
C GLY A 155 -0.87 29.75 12.33
N ALA A 156 0.37 29.87 11.83
CA ALA A 156 1.23 28.75 11.48
C ALA A 156 1.49 27.84 12.71
N GLY A 157 1.80 26.56 12.46
CA GLY A 157 2.09 25.58 13.52
C GLY A 157 0.84 24.86 14.07
N LEU A 158 1.03 24.13 15.16
CA LEU A 158 -0.05 23.43 15.86
C LEU A 158 -1.05 24.42 16.46
N ASN A 159 -2.33 24.06 16.47
CA ASN A 159 -3.40 24.88 17.02
C ASN A 159 -4.47 24.01 17.72
N PRO A 160 -5.43 24.61 18.46
CA PRO A 160 -6.44 23.88 19.23
C PRO A 160 -7.35 22.92 18.44
N THR A 161 -7.37 23.05 17.11
CA THR A 161 -8.23 22.21 16.26
C THR A 161 -7.54 20.92 15.85
N ASN A 162 -6.31 20.65 16.30
CA ASN A 162 -5.63 19.40 15.95
C ASN A 162 -6.45 18.18 16.37
N ALA A 163 -6.80 17.32 15.41
CA ALA A 163 -7.48 16.06 15.66
C ALA A 163 -6.51 14.89 15.96
N ILE A 164 -5.21 15.06 15.70
CA ILE A 164 -4.21 14.01 15.80
C ILE A 164 -3.49 14.10 17.16
N ASP A 165 -3.24 12.96 17.81
CA ASP A 165 -2.32 12.93 18.96
C ASP A 165 -0.91 13.24 18.43
N ALA A 166 -0.15 14.02 19.18
CA ALA A 166 1.22 14.39 18.84
C ALA A 166 2.06 14.57 20.11
N ASN A 167 1.80 13.73 21.11
CA ASN A 167 2.36 13.87 22.45
C ASN A 167 3.70 13.15 22.63
N ASP A 168 4.00 12.11 21.83
CA ASP A 168 5.32 11.45 21.74
C ASP A 168 5.51 10.78 20.37
N THR A 169 6.67 10.13 20.16
CA THR A 169 7.08 9.47 18.91
C THR A 169 6.31 8.18 18.57
N GLY A 170 5.22 7.86 19.27
CA GLY A 170 4.44 6.63 19.09
C GLY A 170 2.93 6.86 19.02
N ARG A 171 2.48 8.11 19.00
CA ARG A 171 1.06 8.50 18.97
C ARG A 171 0.88 9.63 17.97
N GLU A 172 0.75 9.24 16.70
CA GLU A 172 0.58 10.05 15.49
C GLU A 172 -0.17 9.22 14.44
N VAL A 173 -0.57 9.76 13.28
CA VAL A 173 -0.94 8.86 12.16
C VAL A 173 0.34 8.37 11.49
N GLN A 174 0.58 7.06 11.60
CA GLN A 174 1.86 6.47 11.24
C GLN A 174 1.77 4.97 10.92
N VAL A 175 2.88 4.39 10.49
CA VAL A 175 3.01 2.96 10.23
C VAL A 175 3.96 2.27 11.22
N ALA A 176 3.65 1.03 11.56
CA ALA A 176 4.50 0.12 12.31
C ALA A 176 4.45 -1.29 11.72
N PHE A 177 5.58 -1.99 11.74
CA PHE A 177 5.72 -3.30 11.12
C PHE A 177 6.19 -4.34 12.12
N TYR A 178 5.79 -5.59 11.89
CA TYR A 178 6.11 -6.76 12.69
C TYR A 178 6.47 -7.94 11.81
N ASP A 179 7.20 -8.87 12.39
CA ASP A 179 7.58 -10.14 11.78
C ASP A 179 7.20 -11.28 12.74
N PRO A 180 6.32 -12.20 12.34
CA PRO A 180 5.87 -13.27 13.22
C PRO A 180 6.99 -14.26 13.56
N ASP A 181 8.01 -14.39 12.71
CA ASP A 181 9.16 -15.26 12.99
C ASP A 181 10.11 -14.62 14.02
N ARG A 182 9.96 -13.30 14.27
CA ARG A 182 10.80 -12.49 15.15
C ARG A 182 9.98 -11.62 16.10
N ALA A 183 8.85 -12.13 16.58
CA ALA A 183 7.90 -11.34 17.34
C ALA A 183 8.41 -10.90 18.73
N MET A 184 9.32 -11.66 19.36
CA MET A 184 9.80 -11.41 20.74
C MET A 184 11.32 -11.55 20.87
N GLN A 185 11.96 -10.72 21.69
CA GLN A 185 13.42 -10.59 21.79
C GLN A 185 14.21 -11.92 21.84
N ASN A 186 13.91 -12.79 22.82
CA ASN A 186 14.69 -14.00 23.07
C ASN A 186 14.74 -15.01 21.91
N CYS A 187 13.75 -14.98 21.03
CA CYS A 187 13.67 -15.83 19.84
C CYS A 187 13.86 -15.03 18.53
N ALA A 188 13.83 -13.69 18.59
CA ALA A 188 13.96 -12.86 17.39
C ALA A 188 15.36 -12.91 16.78
N TRP A 189 16.41 -13.04 17.59
CA TRP A 189 17.80 -13.05 17.13
C TRP A 189 18.14 -14.22 16.19
N ASN A 190 17.42 -15.35 16.31
CA ASN A 190 17.58 -16.53 15.48
C ASN A 190 16.28 -16.89 14.71
N ALA A 191 15.30 -15.98 14.68
CA ALA A 191 14.00 -16.15 14.03
C ALA A 191 13.24 -17.43 14.44
N SER A 192 13.41 -17.84 15.70
CA SER A 192 12.81 -19.09 16.20
C SER A 192 11.43 -18.90 16.81
N CYS A 193 10.81 -17.71 16.77
CA CYS A 193 9.55 -17.47 17.49
C CYS A 193 8.39 -18.32 16.96
N ALA A 194 8.42 -18.71 15.69
CA ALA A 194 7.42 -19.61 15.10
C ALA A 194 7.58 -21.08 15.54
N THR A 195 8.78 -21.47 15.99
CA THR A 195 9.12 -22.87 16.33
C THR A 195 9.45 -23.08 17.80
N THR A 196 9.70 -21.99 18.53
CA THR A 196 10.14 -21.97 19.93
C THR A 196 9.29 -20.96 20.70
N PRO A 197 8.54 -21.40 21.72
CA PRO A 197 7.79 -20.48 22.58
C PRO A 197 8.71 -19.43 23.21
N SER A 198 8.25 -18.18 23.26
CA SER A 198 8.96 -17.11 23.97
C SER A 198 8.69 -17.20 25.48
N SER A 199 9.72 -16.92 26.28
CA SER A 199 9.60 -16.69 27.72
C SER A 199 9.59 -15.19 28.07
N CYS A 200 9.71 -14.30 27.07
CA CYS A 200 9.61 -12.88 27.29
C CYS A 200 8.16 -12.53 27.70
N PRO A 201 7.96 -11.66 28.71
CA PRO A 201 6.64 -11.15 29.02
C PRO A 201 6.02 -10.44 27.81
N GLY A 202 4.68 -10.49 27.70
CA GLY A 202 3.97 -9.62 26.77
C GLY A 202 4.22 -8.15 27.11
N GLY A 203 4.62 -7.36 26.13
CA GLY A 203 4.79 -5.92 26.31
C GLY A 203 5.74 -5.28 25.32
N ILE A 204 5.57 -3.97 25.14
CA ILE A 204 6.30 -3.15 24.17
C ILE A 204 7.82 -3.13 24.37
N THR A 205 8.30 -3.44 25.58
CA THR A 205 9.73 -3.53 25.91
C THR A 205 10.39 -4.81 25.38
N TYR A 206 9.58 -5.83 25.05
CA TYR A 206 10.05 -7.16 24.64
C TYR A 206 9.69 -7.52 23.20
N LEU A 207 9.09 -6.59 22.45
CA LEU A 207 8.85 -6.74 21.02
C LEU A 207 10.17 -7.07 20.31
N GLY A 208 10.12 -8.03 19.40
CA GLY A 208 11.22 -8.33 18.51
C GLY A 208 11.24 -7.34 17.34
N TRP A 209 11.40 -7.81 16.11
CA TRP A 209 11.53 -6.94 14.94
C TRP A 209 10.30 -6.03 14.81
N ASP A 210 10.46 -4.72 15.08
CA ASP A 210 9.35 -3.76 15.20
C ASP A 210 9.64 -2.33 14.66
N PRO A 211 9.90 -2.12 13.35
CA PRO A 211 10.11 -0.78 12.81
C PRO A 211 8.89 0.14 12.98
N VAL A 212 9.08 1.36 13.51
CA VAL A 212 8.00 2.34 13.73
C VAL A 212 8.38 3.71 13.18
N GLN A 213 7.52 4.26 12.32
CA GLN A 213 7.81 5.49 11.59
C GLN A 213 8.15 6.65 12.53
N GLY A 214 7.34 6.92 13.55
CA GLY A 214 7.50 8.04 14.49
C GLY A 214 8.80 8.01 15.25
N GLY A 215 9.23 6.82 15.70
CA GLY A 215 10.41 6.66 16.52
C GLY A 215 10.33 5.44 17.42
N ASN A 216 10.83 5.56 18.65
CA ASN A 216 10.95 4.41 19.55
C ASN A 216 10.56 4.68 21.00
N ARG A 217 10.52 3.62 21.81
CA ARG A 217 10.16 3.67 23.24
C ARG A 217 11.09 4.54 24.10
N CYS A 218 12.24 4.95 23.57
CA CYS A 218 13.16 5.88 24.21
C CYS A 218 12.83 7.36 23.91
N ASN A 219 11.69 7.61 23.26
CA ASN A 219 11.26 8.92 22.78
C ASN A 219 12.31 9.56 21.84
N ARG A 220 12.96 8.72 21.02
CA ARG A 220 13.85 9.14 19.94
C ARG A 220 13.07 9.01 18.65
N GLY A 221 12.92 10.13 17.94
CA GLY A 221 12.22 10.14 16.68
C GLY A 221 13.08 9.60 15.54
N SER A 222 12.44 9.01 14.54
CA SER A 222 13.16 8.46 13.39
C SER A 222 13.84 9.53 12.54
N GLY A 223 13.39 10.79 12.55
CA GLY A 223 13.89 11.75 11.58
C GLY A 223 13.50 11.39 10.14
N VAL A 224 13.84 12.24 9.19
CA VAL A 224 13.57 12.04 7.76
C VAL A 224 14.89 12.03 6.98
N GLU A 225 14.97 11.18 5.96
CA GLU A 225 16.03 11.25 4.95
C GLU A 225 15.81 12.48 4.06
N ARG A 226 14.55 12.77 3.72
CA ARG A 226 14.16 13.89 2.86
C ARG A 226 12.69 14.25 3.02
N VAL A 227 12.36 15.54 2.85
CA VAL A 227 11.00 16.05 2.65
C VAL A 227 10.96 16.91 1.41
N GLU A 228 9.92 16.74 0.60
CA GLU A 228 9.73 17.45 -0.66
C GLU A 228 8.30 17.92 -0.82
N PHE A 229 8.14 19.04 -1.52
CA PHE A 229 6.85 19.53 -1.96
C PHE A 229 6.91 19.82 -3.46
N SER A 230 6.02 19.19 -4.22
CA SER A 230 5.87 19.42 -5.66
C SER A 230 4.43 19.14 -6.07
N ASP A 231 3.85 20.02 -6.89
CA ASP A 231 2.53 19.83 -7.50
C ASP A 231 1.41 19.47 -6.50
N GLY A 232 1.40 20.13 -5.33
CA GLY A 232 0.40 19.89 -4.28
C GLY A 232 0.63 18.62 -3.46
N VAL A 233 1.74 17.91 -3.65
CA VAL A 233 2.10 16.70 -2.91
C VAL A 233 3.23 16.99 -1.92
N LEU A 234 2.99 16.74 -0.64
CA LEU A 234 4.01 16.73 0.41
C LEU A 234 4.50 15.31 0.62
N ARG A 235 5.78 15.05 0.36
CA ARG A 235 6.39 13.71 0.44
C ARG A 235 7.49 13.68 1.48
N ALA A 236 7.46 12.70 2.37
CA ALA A 236 8.51 12.41 3.34
C ALA A 236 9.08 11.00 3.12
N VAL A 237 10.39 10.85 3.25
CA VAL A 237 11.08 9.56 3.21
C VAL A 237 11.82 9.37 4.52
N THR A 238 11.66 8.21 5.15
CA THR A 238 12.34 7.85 6.40
C THR A 238 12.78 6.40 6.39
N GLN A 239 13.87 6.11 7.08
CA GLN A 239 14.24 4.77 7.52
C GLN A 239 13.90 4.68 9.01
N PRO A 240 12.77 4.05 9.39
CA PRO A 240 12.31 4.00 10.78
C PRO A 240 13.37 3.51 11.77
N LEU A 241 13.21 3.89 13.03
CA LEU A 241 13.87 3.20 14.13
C LEU A 241 13.07 1.96 14.52
N PHE A 242 13.72 0.98 15.15
CA PHE A 242 13.01 -0.06 15.88
C PHE A 242 12.37 0.53 17.13
N TRP A 243 11.08 0.25 17.35
CA TRP A 243 10.40 0.71 18.54
C TRP A 243 11.05 0.16 19.80
N ASN A 244 11.47 -1.10 19.76
CA ASN A 244 12.33 -1.72 20.74
C ASN A 244 13.75 -1.85 20.21
N PRO A 245 14.70 -0.99 20.64
CA PRO A 245 16.05 -1.07 20.08
C PRO A 245 16.85 -2.31 20.52
N ASN A 246 16.35 -3.02 21.55
CA ASN A 246 16.88 -4.29 22.03
C ASN A 246 16.26 -5.53 21.33
N TRP A 247 15.57 -5.35 20.21
CA TRP A 247 14.74 -6.38 19.59
C TRP A 247 15.40 -7.75 19.36
N ASP A 248 16.72 -7.84 19.23
CA ASP A 248 17.48 -9.07 18.94
C ASP A 248 18.25 -9.62 20.14
N ARG A 249 17.86 -9.26 21.37
CA ARG A 249 18.53 -9.74 22.58
C ARG A 249 18.08 -11.13 22.99
N THR A 250 19.02 -11.92 23.48
CA THR A 250 18.76 -13.32 23.85
C THR A 250 18.14 -13.51 25.24
N ASP A 251 18.11 -12.49 26.12
CA ASP A 251 17.92 -12.68 27.58
C ASP A 251 16.65 -12.11 28.23
N CYS A 252 15.74 -11.44 27.51
CA CYS A 252 14.52 -10.77 28.02
C CYS A 252 14.68 -9.91 29.30
N ALA A 253 15.91 -9.62 29.76
CA ALA A 253 16.15 -9.03 31.08
C ALA A 253 16.92 -7.72 31.00
N SER A 254 17.72 -7.56 29.94
CA SER A 254 18.59 -6.41 29.77
C SER A 254 17.87 -5.25 29.08
N ASP A 255 17.58 -4.18 29.82
CA ASP A 255 16.96 -2.95 29.31
C ASP A 255 17.93 -1.76 29.44
N ASN A 256 18.84 -1.62 28.47
CA ASN A 256 19.78 -0.49 28.40
C ASN A 256 19.64 0.30 27.09
N ALA A 257 18.68 -0.02 26.22
CA ALA A 257 18.55 0.60 24.90
C ALA A 257 18.56 2.13 24.99
N CYS A 258 17.81 2.70 25.93
CA CYS A 258 17.64 4.16 25.99
C CYS A 258 18.86 4.92 26.53
N THR A 259 19.75 4.25 27.25
CA THR A 259 20.99 4.84 27.77
C THR A 259 22.18 4.63 26.85
N ASP A 260 22.12 3.62 25.97
CA ASP A 260 23.12 3.36 24.95
C ASP A 260 22.86 4.20 23.68
N PRO A 261 23.77 5.11 23.28
CA PRO A 261 23.59 5.96 22.11
C PRO A 261 23.46 5.20 20.79
N ALA A 262 24.12 4.05 20.64
CA ALA A 262 24.07 3.26 19.42
C ALA A 262 22.75 2.49 19.32
N LEU A 263 22.26 1.94 20.45
CA LEU A 263 21.00 1.21 20.47
C LEU A 263 19.81 2.16 20.27
N ARG A 264 19.68 3.26 21.02
CA ARG A 264 18.51 4.16 20.92
C ARG A 264 18.32 4.83 19.56
N GLU A 265 19.32 4.76 18.67
CA GLU A 265 19.27 5.29 17.29
C GLU A 265 19.34 4.16 16.24
N ARG A 266 19.10 2.91 16.64
CA ARG A 266 19.13 1.74 15.75
C ARG A 266 18.04 1.81 14.68
N ARG A 267 18.49 1.94 13.44
CA ARG A 267 17.67 1.95 12.23
C ARG A 267 17.17 0.56 11.88
N SER A 268 15.96 0.49 11.33
CA SER A 268 15.41 -0.70 10.72
C SER A 268 15.98 -0.96 9.33
N ASP A 269 15.64 -2.11 8.78
CA ASP A 269 15.84 -2.56 7.41
C ASP A 269 14.64 -2.26 6.50
N VAL A 270 13.79 -1.31 6.89
CA VAL A 270 12.65 -0.85 6.08
C VAL A 270 12.84 0.63 5.74
N ARG A 271 12.48 1.03 4.53
CA ARG A 271 12.31 2.45 4.17
C ARG A 271 10.84 2.73 3.90
N VAL A 272 10.32 3.81 4.49
CA VAL A 272 8.96 4.29 4.30
C VAL A 272 9.00 5.59 3.51
N THR A 273 8.35 5.58 2.35
CA THR A 273 7.95 6.79 1.65
C THR A 273 6.48 7.06 1.96
N GLN A 274 6.16 8.23 2.51
CA GLN A 274 4.79 8.72 2.67
C GLN A 274 4.57 9.95 1.78
N SER A 275 3.44 10.01 1.09
CA SER A 275 3.00 11.19 0.34
C SER A 275 1.60 11.61 0.77
N LEU A 276 1.40 12.91 0.93
CA LEU A 276 0.13 13.54 1.29
C LEU A 276 -0.30 14.51 0.20
N ARG A 277 -1.59 14.49 -0.13
CA ARG A 277 -2.22 15.54 -0.94
C ARG A 277 -3.69 15.69 -0.62
N PHE A 278 -4.20 16.92 -0.70
CA PHE A 278 -5.65 17.12 -0.71
C PHE A 278 -6.22 16.67 -2.07
N VAL A 279 -7.29 15.90 -2.01
CA VAL A 279 -8.08 15.49 -3.19
C VAL A 279 -9.48 16.13 -3.19
N ALA A 280 -9.91 16.64 -2.03
CA ALA A 280 -11.05 17.51 -1.86
C ALA A 280 -10.93 18.24 -0.51
N THR A 281 -11.68 19.32 -0.32
CA THR A 281 -11.79 19.97 0.99
C THR A 281 -12.36 18.95 1.97
N HIS A 282 -11.67 18.72 3.09
CA HIS A 282 -11.87 17.66 4.10
C HIS A 282 -11.23 16.29 3.82
N VAL A 283 -10.63 16.06 2.65
CA VAL A 283 -10.12 14.74 2.25
C VAL A 283 -8.65 14.83 1.87
N VAL A 284 -7.80 14.18 2.68
CA VAL A 284 -6.37 14.03 2.39
C VAL A 284 -6.07 12.59 2.03
N GLN A 285 -5.50 12.38 0.85
CA GLN A 285 -4.94 11.08 0.46
C GLN A 285 -3.59 10.87 1.15
N LEU A 286 -3.41 9.66 1.68
CA LEU A 286 -2.19 9.11 2.20
C LEU A 286 -1.72 8.02 1.23
N GLU A 287 -0.54 8.18 0.63
CA GLU A 287 0.11 7.11 -0.14
C GLU A 287 1.38 6.66 0.57
N TYR A 288 1.55 5.34 0.72
CA TYR A 288 2.74 4.75 1.30
C TYR A 288 3.41 3.78 0.33
N ALA A 289 4.74 3.81 0.31
CA ALA A 289 5.57 2.73 -0.21
C ALA A 289 6.54 2.27 0.89
N VAL A 290 6.54 0.98 1.17
CA VAL A 290 7.31 0.31 2.20
C VAL A 290 8.31 -0.60 1.50
N GLU A 291 9.57 -0.22 1.50
CA GLU A 291 10.66 -0.93 0.86
C GLU A 291 11.40 -1.77 1.90
N ASN A 292 11.56 -3.07 1.65
CA ASN A 292 12.46 -3.92 2.42
C ASN A 292 13.88 -3.76 1.87
N LEU A 293 14.80 -3.26 2.69
CA LEU A 293 16.19 -3.03 2.34
C LEU A 293 17.06 -4.27 2.55
N ALA A 294 16.54 -5.30 3.23
CA ALA A 294 17.23 -6.54 3.50
C ALA A 294 16.95 -7.63 2.46
N ALA A 295 17.82 -8.64 2.44
CA ALA A 295 17.64 -9.87 1.68
C ALA A 295 16.75 -10.90 2.41
N VAL A 296 16.22 -10.54 3.58
CA VAL A 296 15.33 -11.38 4.40
C VAL A 296 13.91 -10.89 4.20
N GLU A 297 12.99 -11.79 3.87
CA GLU A 297 11.57 -11.47 3.82
C GLU A 297 10.97 -11.46 5.23
N HIS A 298 9.97 -10.61 5.44
CA HIS A 298 9.17 -10.61 6.66
C HIS A 298 7.81 -11.22 6.34
N ARG A 299 7.46 -12.31 7.03
CA ARG A 299 6.24 -13.07 6.74
C ARG A 299 4.99 -12.28 7.08
N ALA A 300 3.89 -12.67 6.46
CA ALA A 300 2.61 -12.00 6.67
C ALA A 300 2.14 -12.09 8.13
N THR A 301 1.86 -10.93 8.70
CA THR A 301 1.23 -10.74 10.01
C THR A 301 0.41 -9.46 9.97
N ALA A 302 -0.44 -9.24 10.97
CA ALA A 302 -1.17 -8.00 11.09
C ALA A 302 -0.19 -6.83 11.28
N GLN A 303 -0.23 -5.87 10.37
CA GLN A 303 0.62 -4.68 10.40
C GLN A 303 -0.19 -3.46 10.82
N GLU A 304 0.50 -2.42 11.31
CA GLU A 304 -0.10 -1.11 11.53
C GLU A 304 0.08 -0.24 10.28
N MET A 305 -0.93 -0.16 9.41
CA MET A 305 -0.72 0.40 8.06
C MET A 305 -1.89 1.21 7.48
N PRO A 306 -1.98 2.53 7.76
CA PRO A 306 -1.45 3.17 8.95
C PRO A 306 -2.41 3.03 10.14
N THR A 307 -1.92 3.21 11.36
CA THR A 307 -2.74 3.40 12.57
C THR A 307 -3.03 4.89 12.74
N MET A 308 -4.26 5.25 13.12
CA MET A 308 -4.66 6.63 13.41
C MET A 308 -4.81 6.84 14.92
N TYR A 309 -3.91 7.63 15.50
CA TYR A 309 -3.98 8.10 16.88
C TYR A 309 -4.60 9.49 16.92
N THR A 310 -5.52 9.74 17.85
CA THR A 310 -6.27 10.99 17.87
C THR A 310 -6.19 11.69 19.21
N ALA A 311 -6.39 13.01 19.17
CA ALA A 311 -6.46 13.84 20.35
C ALA A 311 -7.56 13.31 21.29
N ASN A 312 -7.15 12.84 22.48
CA ASN A 312 -8.02 12.17 23.44
C ASN A 312 -7.97 12.88 24.82
N GLY A 313 -7.87 14.22 24.80
CA GLY A 313 -7.49 15.01 25.95
C GLY A 313 -8.68 15.52 26.77
N ARG A 314 -8.94 14.89 27.92
CA ARG A 314 -9.82 15.46 28.96
C ARG A 314 -9.09 16.60 29.71
N GLY A 315 -9.00 17.80 29.11
CA GLY A 315 -8.58 19.03 29.83
C GLY A 315 -7.50 19.91 29.19
N GLY A 316 -7.20 19.76 27.89
CA GLY A 316 -6.22 20.58 27.17
C GLY A 316 -6.85 21.49 26.10
N ALA A 317 -5.99 22.16 25.32
CA ALA A 317 -6.40 22.93 24.14
C ALA A 317 -6.76 22.05 22.93
N ALA A 318 -6.50 20.74 22.98
CA ALA A 318 -6.80 19.79 21.90
C ALA A 318 -8.24 19.24 22.03
N ALA A 319 -8.80 18.75 20.92
CA ALA A 319 -10.11 18.11 20.90
C ALA A 319 -10.14 16.82 21.78
N ASP A 320 -11.30 16.48 22.36
CA ASP A 320 -11.52 15.20 23.06
C ASP A 320 -12.27 14.23 22.13
N LEU A 321 -11.53 13.57 21.23
CA LEU A 321 -12.06 12.67 20.19
C LEU A 321 -12.09 11.22 20.67
N TRP A 322 -12.88 10.94 21.70
CA TRP A 322 -12.87 9.64 22.36
C TRP A 322 -13.88 8.65 21.78
N GLN A 323 -14.93 9.10 21.08
CA GLN A 323 -15.92 8.20 20.53
C GLN A 323 -15.39 7.53 19.27
N VAL A 324 -15.11 6.23 19.33
CA VAL A 324 -14.90 5.41 18.13
C VAL A 324 -16.27 5.09 17.55
N VAL A 325 -16.50 5.44 16.28
CA VAL A 325 -17.79 5.32 15.61
C VAL A 325 -17.60 4.57 14.29
N ASP A 326 -18.35 3.48 14.11
CA ASP A 326 -18.38 2.73 12.86
C ASP A 326 -19.02 3.54 11.72
N SER A 327 -18.91 3.02 10.50
CA SER A 327 -19.44 3.64 9.28
C SER A 327 -20.97 3.79 9.26
N GLU A 328 -21.70 3.03 10.09
CA GLU A 328 -23.16 3.12 10.23
C GLU A 328 -23.58 4.12 11.34
N GLY A 329 -22.62 4.66 12.08
CA GLY A 329 -22.85 5.63 13.14
C GLY A 329 -23.06 5.01 14.52
N ARG A 330 -22.80 3.71 14.72
CA ARG A 330 -22.80 3.11 16.05
C ARG A 330 -21.48 3.40 16.74
N GLN A 331 -21.57 3.75 18.01
CA GLN A 331 -20.37 3.86 18.83
C GLN A 331 -19.86 2.46 19.16
N VAL A 332 -18.56 2.25 18.96
CA VAL A 332 -17.83 1.07 19.39
C VAL A 332 -17.45 1.26 20.85
N VAL A 333 -17.77 0.27 21.69
CA VAL A 333 -17.39 0.26 23.10
C VAL A 333 -16.03 -0.42 23.18
N VAL A 334 -15.01 0.30 23.66
CA VAL A 334 -13.64 -0.22 23.81
C VAL A 334 -13.41 -0.57 25.27
N ASP A 335 -13.80 -1.77 25.68
CA ASP A 335 -13.81 -2.21 27.08
C ASP A 335 -13.25 -3.62 27.32
N THR A 336 -12.68 -4.29 26.31
CA THR A 336 -11.95 -5.55 26.50
C THR A 336 -10.58 -5.27 27.12
N PRO A 337 -10.25 -5.76 28.32
CA PRO A 337 -8.96 -5.51 28.95
C PRO A 337 -7.81 -6.15 28.16
N ALA A 338 -6.74 -5.40 27.89
CA ALA A 338 -5.57 -5.85 27.13
C ALA A 338 -4.48 -6.55 27.96
N GLY A 339 -4.80 -6.95 29.20
CA GLY A 339 -3.86 -7.62 30.10
C GLY A 339 -3.01 -6.66 30.94
N GLY A 340 -3.38 -6.51 32.21
CA GLY A 340 -2.53 -6.00 33.32
C GLY A 340 -2.07 -4.54 33.31
N ASP A 341 -1.89 -3.91 32.16
CA ASP A 341 -1.32 -2.56 31.99
C ASP A 341 -2.38 -1.43 31.96
N GLY A 342 -3.65 -1.82 32.00
CA GLY A 342 -4.80 -0.92 32.09
C GLY A 342 -5.38 -0.51 30.74
N PHE A 343 -4.77 -0.90 29.62
CA PHE A 343 -5.34 -0.63 28.30
C PHE A 343 -6.58 -1.48 28.04
N PHE A 344 -7.47 -0.92 27.23
CA PHE A 344 -8.62 -1.61 26.67
C PHE A 344 -8.49 -1.64 25.16
N TYR A 345 -8.98 -2.70 24.54
CA TYR A 345 -9.10 -2.83 23.10
C TYR A 345 -10.50 -3.32 22.73
N GLU A 346 -10.81 -3.26 21.44
CA GLU A 346 -11.96 -3.95 20.86
C GLU A 346 -11.68 -4.24 19.38
N ASN A 347 -12.01 -5.45 18.94
CA ASN A 347 -12.06 -5.80 17.52
C ASN A 347 -13.51 -5.64 17.04
N PHE A 348 -13.72 -5.01 15.90
CA PHE A 348 -15.07 -4.74 15.40
C PHE A 348 -15.08 -4.60 13.88
N ASP A 349 -16.25 -4.77 13.28
CA ASP A 349 -16.47 -4.52 11.86
C ASP A 349 -17.06 -3.13 11.63
N SER A 350 -16.60 -2.48 10.57
CA SER A 350 -17.18 -1.27 10.01
C SER A 350 -17.50 -1.48 8.53
N PRO A 351 -18.77 -1.75 8.18
CA PRO A 351 -19.18 -2.19 6.83
C PRO A 351 -18.79 -1.26 5.68
N GLY A 352 -18.70 0.05 5.92
CA GLY A 352 -18.30 1.06 4.94
C GLY A 352 -16.79 1.11 4.65
N GLY A 353 -15.95 0.34 5.34
CA GLY A 353 -14.50 0.36 5.14
C GLY A 353 -13.78 1.59 5.70
N TRP A 354 -14.42 2.28 6.64
CA TRP A 354 -13.88 3.44 7.34
C TRP A 354 -14.40 3.54 8.76
N VAL A 355 -13.69 4.27 9.61
CA VAL A 355 -14.04 4.50 11.01
C VAL A 355 -13.76 5.96 11.37
N ALA A 356 -14.53 6.53 12.30
CA ALA A 356 -14.35 7.90 12.77
C ALA A 356 -14.13 7.96 14.28
N LEU A 357 -13.28 8.89 14.70
CA LEU A 357 -13.09 9.29 16.08
C LEU A 357 -13.66 10.69 16.26
N GLN A 358 -14.62 10.83 17.17
CA GLN A 358 -15.49 12.00 17.28
C GLN A 358 -15.56 12.55 18.71
N ASP A 359 -15.88 13.84 18.81
CA ASP A 359 -16.28 14.49 20.04
C ASP A 359 -17.67 14.02 20.53
N ASP A 360 -18.08 14.48 21.72
CA ASP A 360 -19.36 14.09 22.34
C ASP A 360 -20.57 14.35 21.45
N GLY A 361 -20.55 15.49 20.75
CA GLY A 361 -21.63 15.93 19.86
C GLY A 361 -21.57 15.36 18.45
N ARG A 362 -20.49 14.64 18.10
CA ARG A 362 -20.15 14.22 16.73
C ARG A 362 -20.14 15.38 15.73
N THR A 363 -19.76 16.55 16.21
CA THR A 363 -19.66 17.79 15.43
C THR A 363 -18.26 18.04 14.91
N TYR A 364 -17.26 17.38 15.48
CA TYR A 364 -15.87 17.48 15.07
C TYR A 364 -15.10 16.18 15.34
N GLY A 365 -14.20 15.85 14.43
CA GLY A 365 -13.32 14.70 14.57
C GLY A 365 -12.62 14.35 13.27
N VAL A 366 -12.07 13.15 13.23
CA VAL A 366 -11.29 12.64 12.10
C VAL A 366 -11.68 11.19 11.83
N GLY A 367 -11.78 10.83 10.55
CA GLY A 367 -11.99 9.48 10.09
C GLY A 367 -10.84 9.00 9.23
N ILE A 368 -10.66 7.68 9.20
CA ILE A 368 -9.72 7.00 8.32
C ILE A 368 -10.49 6.03 7.43
N TYR A 369 -10.27 6.14 6.13
CA TYR A 369 -10.81 5.26 5.08
C TYR A 369 -9.63 4.56 4.41
N TYR A 370 -9.65 3.24 4.33
CA TYR A 370 -8.61 2.47 3.66
C TYR A 370 -9.02 2.21 2.21
N GLU A 371 -8.13 2.46 1.24
CA GLU A 371 -8.54 2.40 -0.17
C GLU A 371 -9.00 1.00 -0.57
N ASN A 372 -8.35 -0.04 -0.06
CA ASN A 372 -8.74 -1.43 -0.28
C ASN A 372 -10.04 -1.85 0.45
N ARG A 373 -10.73 -0.92 1.11
CA ARG A 373 -12.05 -1.09 1.75
C ARG A 373 -12.12 -2.21 2.79
N LEU A 374 -11.07 -2.34 3.59
CA LEU A 374 -11.02 -3.26 4.73
C LEU A 374 -12.12 -2.93 5.75
N THR A 375 -12.87 -3.95 6.16
CA THR A 375 -14.01 -3.78 7.08
C THR A 375 -13.71 -4.19 8.51
N SER A 376 -12.63 -4.94 8.76
CA SER A 376 -12.24 -5.36 10.11
C SER A 376 -11.29 -4.35 10.73
N PHE A 377 -11.56 -3.92 11.96
CA PHE A 377 -10.82 -2.90 12.68
C PHE A 377 -10.53 -3.31 14.11
N GLN A 378 -9.48 -2.70 14.66
CA GLN A 378 -9.16 -2.76 16.08
C GLN A 378 -8.98 -1.34 16.62
N ALA A 379 -9.61 -1.06 17.76
CA ALA A 379 -9.45 0.18 18.50
C ALA A 379 -8.81 -0.08 19.86
N TRP A 380 -8.03 0.88 20.35
CA TRP A 380 -7.44 0.83 21.69
C TRP A 380 -7.68 2.13 22.44
N GLN A 381 -7.95 2.01 23.74
CA GLN A 381 -8.21 3.14 24.62
C GLN A 381 -7.57 2.96 25.99
N LEU A 382 -7.02 4.07 26.48
CA LEU A 382 -6.74 4.28 27.90
C LEU A 382 -7.09 5.72 28.21
N ARG A 383 -8.12 5.97 29.02
CA ARG A 383 -8.56 7.36 29.28
C ARG A 383 -7.72 8.08 30.33
N SER A 384 -7.00 7.35 31.19
CA SER A 384 -6.09 7.91 32.20
C SER A 384 -4.76 8.41 31.61
N LEU A 385 -4.26 7.71 30.60
CA LEU A 385 -3.18 8.14 29.72
C LEU A 385 -3.84 8.49 28.39
N PRO A 386 -4.17 9.75 28.07
CA PRO A 386 -5.11 10.17 27.02
C PRO A 386 -4.77 9.57 25.64
N PHE A 387 -5.16 8.31 25.45
CA PHE A 387 -4.72 7.43 24.37
C PHE A 387 -5.95 6.87 23.70
N ASN A 388 -6.06 7.09 22.39
CA ASN A 388 -7.11 6.55 21.57
C ASN A 388 -6.56 6.33 20.16
N ASN A 389 -6.65 5.10 19.66
CA ASN A 389 -6.27 4.81 18.31
C ASN A 389 -7.26 3.86 17.64
N VAL A 390 -7.14 3.78 16.32
CA VAL A 390 -7.80 2.77 15.51
C VAL A 390 -6.94 2.38 14.32
N ARG A 391 -7.05 1.13 13.90
CA ARG A 391 -6.40 0.58 12.71
C ARG A 391 -7.27 -0.48 12.06
N ALA A 392 -7.13 -0.65 10.75
CA ALA A 392 -7.66 -1.83 10.07
C ALA A 392 -6.87 -3.08 10.50
N GLN A 393 -7.56 -4.22 10.59
CA GLN A 393 -6.94 -5.53 10.79
C GLN A 393 -6.74 -6.20 9.44
N PHE A 394 -5.51 -6.19 8.94
CA PHE A 394 -5.15 -6.93 7.74
C PHE A 394 -3.69 -7.35 7.79
N SER A 395 -3.43 -8.54 7.25
CA SER A 395 -2.10 -9.15 7.27
C SER A 395 -1.43 -9.06 5.92
N PHE A 396 -0.16 -8.66 5.92
CA PHE A 396 0.69 -8.74 4.73
C PHE A 396 2.16 -8.91 5.12
N GLY A 397 2.91 -9.58 4.25
CA GLY A 397 4.36 -9.72 4.38
C GLY A 397 5.08 -8.61 3.63
N ILE A 398 6.38 -8.46 3.90
CA ILE A 398 7.25 -7.50 3.22
C ILE A 398 8.35 -8.30 2.50
N PRO A 399 8.23 -8.51 1.17
CA PRO A 399 9.16 -9.37 0.43
C PRO A 399 10.61 -8.87 0.51
N ALA A 400 11.58 -9.78 0.52
CA ALA A 400 13.00 -9.44 0.49
C ALA A 400 13.33 -8.54 -0.72
N GLY A 401 13.97 -7.39 -0.49
CA GLY A 401 14.24 -6.40 -1.55
C GLY A 401 13.00 -5.84 -2.26
N GLY A 402 11.79 -6.13 -1.75
CA GLY A 402 10.52 -5.80 -2.38
C GLY A 402 9.91 -4.50 -1.89
N THR A 403 8.76 -4.14 -2.46
CA THR A 403 7.99 -2.96 -2.06
C THR A 403 6.52 -3.31 -1.88
N VAL A 404 5.97 -2.94 -0.73
CA VAL A 404 4.53 -2.93 -0.48
C VAL A 404 4.00 -1.50 -0.62
N ARG A 405 2.82 -1.35 -1.20
CA ARG A 405 2.15 -0.08 -1.41
C ARG A 405 0.77 -0.10 -0.78
N ALA A 406 0.38 1.01 -0.18
CA ALA A 406 -0.95 1.20 0.37
C ALA A 406 -1.44 2.62 0.17
N ARG A 407 -2.77 2.78 0.12
CA ARG A 407 -3.43 4.07 0.14
C ARG A 407 -4.52 4.10 1.20
N ALA A 408 -4.63 5.23 1.88
CA ALA A 408 -5.67 5.52 2.83
C ALA A 408 -6.06 7.00 2.71
N TYR A 409 -7.13 7.42 3.36
CA TYR A 409 -7.64 8.77 3.31
C TYR A 409 -8.02 9.22 4.71
N LEU A 410 -7.55 10.41 5.10
CA LEU A 410 -8.03 11.08 6.30
C LEU A 410 -9.17 12.03 5.94
N LEU A 411 -10.22 11.97 6.75
CA LEU A 411 -11.47 12.72 6.58
C LEU A 411 -11.69 13.58 7.81
N LEU A 412 -11.67 14.91 7.69
CA LEU A 412 -11.89 15.80 8.84
C LEU A 412 -13.31 16.35 8.88
N GLY A 413 -13.95 16.38 10.05
CA GLY A 413 -15.22 17.10 10.24
C GLY A 413 -16.16 16.41 11.21
N SER A 414 -17.43 16.83 11.17
CA SER A 414 -18.51 16.11 11.85
C SER A 414 -18.65 14.70 11.28
N PHE A 415 -19.28 13.79 12.04
CA PHE A 415 -19.57 12.44 11.55
C PHE A 415 -20.33 12.46 10.21
N GLU A 416 -21.27 13.38 10.06
CA GLU A 416 -22.04 13.56 8.82
C GLU A 416 -21.17 14.03 7.64
N THR A 417 -20.24 14.94 7.90
CA THR A 417 -19.24 15.35 6.90
C THR A 417 -18.39 14.17 6.48
N ILE A 418 -17.83 13.42 7.44
CA ILE A 418 -16.97 12.27 7.17
C ILE A 418 -17.72 11.20 6.37
N ARG A 419 -18.94 10.86 6.78
CA ARG A 419 -19.80 9.91 6.05
C ARG A 419 -20.05 10.36 4.61
N GLY A 420 -20.33 11.65 4.40
CA GLY A 420 -20.50 12.21 3.06
C GLY A 420 -19.22 12.13 2.21
N GLN A 421 -18.05 12.39 2.80
CA GLN A 421 -16.77 12.27 2.10
C GLN A 421 -16.39 10.81 1.79
N ALA A 422 -16.68 9.88 2.70
CA ALA A 422 -16.49 8.45 2.43
C ALA A 422 -17.36 7.96 1.27
N ALA A 423 -18.64 8.33 1.24
CA ALA A 423 -19.52 8.01 0.11
C ALA A 423 -19.06 8.71 -1.20
N TRP A 424 -18.46 9.90 -1.09
CA TRP A 424 -17.88 10.61 -2.24
C TRP A 424 -16.65 9.87 -2.80
N LEU A 425 -15.82 9.29 -1.93
CA LEU A 425 -14.69 8.43 -2.31
C LEU A 425 -15.18 7.17 -3.01
N ASP A 426 -16.18 6.48 -2.48
CA ASP A 426 -16.74 5.26 -3.09
C ASP A 426 -17.20 5.47 -4.53
N ALA A 427 -17.79 6.64 -4.81
CA ALA A 427 -18.27 6.99 -6.13
C ALA A 427 -17.18 7.49 -7.11
N ARG A 428 -15.90 7.51 -6.70
CA ARG A 428 -14.78 8.12 -7.45
C ARG A 428 -13.48 7.33 -7.44
N LEU A 429 -13.29 6.45 -6.47
CA LEU A 429 -12.23 5.46 -6.49
C LEU A 429 -12.59 4.45 -7.57
N ALA A 430 -12.14 4.73 -8.79
CA ALA A 430 -12.32 3.85 -9.92
C ALA A 430 -11.13 2.88 -10.05
N PRO A 431 -11.28 1.78 -10.80
CA PRO A 431 -10.23 0.80 -10.95
C PRO A 431 -8.89 1.38 -11.41
N PHE A 432 -7.80 0.79 -10.93
CA PHE A 432 -6.44 1.05 -11.41
C PHE A 432 -5.76 -0.26 -11.77
N GLY A 433 -4.71 -0.22 -12.58
CA GLY A 433 -4.10 -1.45 -13.06
C GLY A 433 -2.99 -1.22 -14.05
N THR A 434 -2.70 -2.26 -14.82
CA THR A 434 -1.75 -2.15 -15.93
C THR A 434 -2.11 -3.08 -17.08
N LEU A 435 -1.64 -2.72 -18.27
CA LEU A 435 -1.60 -3.57 -19.45
C LEU A 435 -0.17 -4.11 -19.58
N ASP A 436 0.03 -5.39 -19.26
CA ASP A 436 1.34 -6.03 -19.26
C ASP A 436 1.76 -6.42 -20.68
N ALA A 437 0.88 -7.11 -21.42
CA ALA A 437 1.10 -7.48 -22.82
C ALA A 437 -0.09 -7.09 -23.71
N PRO A 438 0.16 -6.62 -24.94
CA PRO A 438 1.47 -6.49 -25.58
C PRO A 438 2.34 -5.37 -24.99
N GLY A 439 3.66 -5.46 -25.23
CA GLY A 439 4.62 -4.43 -24.83
C GLY A 439 4.42 -3.11 -25.60
N PRO A 440 5.04 -2.00 -25.15
CA PRO A 440 5.02 -0.76 -25.92
C PRO A 440 5.58 -0.98 -27.31
N ASP A 441 4.89 -0.45 -28.32
CA ASP A 441 5.29 -0.49 -29.73
C ASP A 441 5.47 -1.91 -30.30
N ALA A 442 4.83 -2.90 -29.69
CA ALA A 442 4.87 -4.27 -30.18
C ALA A 442 4.32 -4.36 -31.60
N HIS A 443 5.02 -5.11 -32.44
CA HIS A 443 4.60 -5.50 -33.77
C HIS A 443 3.67 -6.71 -33.68
N LEU A 444 2.46 -6.58 -34.23
CA LEU A 444 1.38 -7.54 -34.11
C LEU A 444 1.03 -8.13 -35.48
N SER A 445 0.83 -9.44 -35.51
CA SER A 445 0.32 -10.16 -36.67
C SER A 445 -0.63 -11.28 -36.21
N GLY A 446 -1.87 -11.28 -36.68
CA GLY A 446 -2.86 -12.30 -36.30
C GLY A 446 -3.23 -12.31 -34.82
N PRO A 447 -3.56 -13.48 -34.23
CA PRO A 447 -3.97 -13.59 -32.84
C PRO A 447 -2.86 -13.17 -31.86
N THR A 448 -3.12 -12.12 -31.08
CA THR A 448 -2.21 -11.51 -30.11
C THR A 448 -2.79 -11.63 -28.70
N ALA A 449 -1.99 -12.11 -27.75
CA ALA A 449 -2.39 -12.18 -26.34
C ALA A 449 -2.45 -10.76 -25.73
N VAL A 450 -3.51 -10.53 -24.97
CA VAL A 450 -3.71 -9.31 -24.17
C VAL A 450 -3.85 -9.74 -22.72
N GLN A 451 -3.02 -9.21 -21.84
CA GLN A 451 -3.04 -9.57 -20.42
C GLN A 451 -2.56 -8.44 -19.53
N GLY A 452 -2.99 -8.46 -18.28
CA GLY A 452 -2.62 -7.49 -17.27
C GLY A 452 -3.31 -7.78 -15.96
N TRP A 453 -3.49 -6.74 -15.15
CA TRP A 453 -4.22 -6.81 -13.89
C TRP A 453 -4.96 -5.52 -13.62
N ALA A 454 -6.04 -5.62 -12.84
CA ALA A 454 -6.80 -4.47 -12.37
C ALA A 454 -7.26 -4.70 -10.92
N LEU A 455 -7.15 -3.67 -10.11
CA LEU A 455 -7.56 -3.63 -8.71
C LEU A 455 -8.57 -2.51 -8.50
N ASP A 456 -9.45 -2.71 -7.54
CA ASP A 456 -10.44 -1.72 -7.14
C ASP A 456 -10.93 -1.99 -5.70
N ASN A 457 -11.39 -0.94 -5.00
CA ASN A 457 -11.90 -1.01 -3.63
C ASN A 457 -13.21 -1.81 -3.50
N ARG A 458 -13.94 -1.99 -4.60
CA ARG A 458 -15.20 -2.73 -4.69
C ARG A 458 -15.07 -4.01 -5.51
N GLY A 459 -13.86 -4.33 -5.95
CA GLY A 459 -13.57 -5.45 -6.83
C GLY A 459 -13.95 -5.15 -8.29
N VAL A 460 -13.13 -5.64 -9.22
CA VAL A 460 -13.34 -5.43 -10.66
C VAL A 460 -14.35 -6.45 -11.19
N THR A 461 -15.42 -5.97 -11.81
CA THR A 461 -16.51 -6.81 -12.34
C THR A 461 -16.43 -7.07 -13.84
N SER A 462 -15.74 -6.20 -14.59
CA SER A 462 -15.50 -6.40 -16.01
C SER A 462 -14.27 -5.63 -16.50
N VAL A 463 -13.63 -6.19 -17.53
CA VAL A 463 -12.53 -5.57 -18.25
C VAL A 463 -12.81 -5.68 -19.74
N GLU A 464 -12.64 -4.58 -20.47
CA GLU A 464 -12.75 -4.53 -21.93
C GLU A 464 -11.48 -3.91 -22.54
N LEU A 465 -11.06 -4.44 -23.68
CA LEU A 465 -10.07 -3.85 -24.56
C LEU A 465 -10.78 -2.97 -25.58
N ARG A 466 -10.26 -1.78 -25.82
CA ARG A 466 -10.67 -0.87 -26.89
C ARG A 466 -9.53 -0.67 -27.87
N VAL A 467 -9.82 -0.75 -29.16
CA VAL A 467 -8.88 -0.38 -30.24
C VAL A 467 -9.35 0.94 -30.85
N ASP A 468 -8.45 1.93 -30.84
CA ASP A 468 -8.67 3.30 -31.34
C ASP A 468 -9.96 3.95 -30.81
N GLY A 469 -10.32 3.66 -29.56
CA GLY A 469 -11.49 4.20 -28.88
C GLY A 469 -12.86 3.63 -29.32
N VAL A 470 -12.90 2.66 -30.25
CA VAL A 470 -14.17 2.17 -30.85
C VAL A 470 -14.52 0.75 -30.40
N ALA A 471 -13.66 -0.23 -30.70
CA ALA A 471 -14.05 -1.65 -30.62
C ALA A 471 -13.86 -2.22 -29.22
N ALA A 472 -14.95 -2.48 -28.48
CA ALA A 472 -14.89 -3.15 -27.18
C ALA A 472 -14.81 -4.69 -27.32
N VAL A 473 -13.66 -5.27 -26.99
CA VAL A 473 -13.45 -6.71 -26.87
C VAL A 473 -13.45 -7.08 -25.38
N PRO A 474 -14.41 -7.87 -24.88
CA PRO A 474 -14.41 -8.28 -23.48
C PRO A 474 -13.19 -9.16 -23.19
N LEU A 475 -12.54 -8.91 -22.06
CA LEU A 475 -11.44 -9.73 -21.53
C LEU A 475 -11.95 -10.58 -20.36
N SER A 476 -11.38 -11.77 -20.19
CA SER A 476 -11.64 -12.63 -19.05
C SER A 476 -10.90 -12.09 -17.82
N CYS A 477 -11.55 -12.00 -16.65
CA CYS A 477 -10.88 -11.72 -15.38
C CYS A 477 -10.59 -13.00 -14.58
N GLY A 478 -9.98 -12.83 -13.41
CA GLY A 478 -9.84 -13.90 -12.42
C GLY A 478 -8.57 -14.73 -12.58
N THR A 479 -7.59 -14.24 -13.33
CA THR A 479 -6.29 -14.92 -13.43
C THR A 479 -5.44 -14.57 -12.20
N ASP A 480 -4.76 -15.56 -11.62
CA ASP A 480 -3.94 -15.35 -10.42
C ASP A 480 -2.73 -14.43 -10.69
N ARG A 481 -2.57 -13.43 -9.83
CA ARG A 481 -1.48 -12.44 -9.79
C ARG A 481 -1.02 -12.19 -8.36
N PRO A 482 -0.42 -13.21 -7.71
CA PRO A 482 0.11 -13.07 -6.35
C PRO A 482 1.22 -12.02 -6.28
N ASP A 483 1.98 -11.81 -7.36
CA ASP A 483 2.98 -10.74 -7.47
C ASP A 483 2.37 -9.35 -7.28
N VAL A 484 1.16 -9.12 -7.82
CA VAL A 484 0.43 -7.86 -7.67
C VAL A 484 -0.09 -7.71 -6.24
N CYS A 485 -0.65 -8.77 -5.67
CA CYS A 485 -1.22 -8.74 -4.32
C CYS A 485 -0.18 -8.71 -3.20
N LEU A 486 1.07 -9.09 -3.49
CA LEU A 486 2.21 -8.82 -2.60
C LEU A 486 2.56 -7.33 -2.58
N VAL A 487 2.45 -6.62 -3.71
CA VAL A 487 2.69 -5.17 -3.79
C VAL A 487 1.49 -4.38 -3.26
N TRP A 488 0.26 -4.80 -3.56
CA TRP A 488 -0.99 -4.13 -3.17
C TRP A 488 -1.89 -5.07 -2.35
N PRO A 489 -1.56 -5.32 -1.07
CA PRO A 489 -2.30 -6.27 -0.25
C PRO A 489 -3.70 -5.76 0.13
N GLY A 490 -4.60 -6.71 0.39
CA GLY A 490 -5.92 -6.47 0.98
C GLY A 490 -7.00 -5.96 0.02
N TYR A 491 -6.71 -5.78 -1.27
CA TYR A 491 -7.74 -5.46 -2.26
C TYR A 491 -8.65 -6.66 -2.55
N ALA A 492 -9.92 -6.38 -2.79
CA ALA A 492 -10.91 -7.39 -3.17
C ALA A 492 -10.47 -8.16 -4.43
N GLY A 493 -10.63 -9.49 -4.40
CA GLY A 493 -10.29 -10.39 -5.50
C GLY A 493 -8.86 -10.89 -5.51
N CYS A 494 -7.98 -10.43 -4.62
CA CYS A 494 -6.63 -11.00 -4.50
C CYS A 494 -6.66 -12.51 -4.16
N PRO A 495 -5.86 -13.38 -4.83
CA PRO A 495 -4.89 -13.08 -5.90
C PRO A 495 -5.47 -13.06 -7.33
N ALA A 496 -6.74 -13.40 -7.53
CA ALA A 496 -7.42 -13.49 -8.83
C ALA A 496 -7.75 -12.12 -9.46
N VAL A 497 -6.74 -11.26 -9.60
CA VAL A 497 -6.88 -9.85 -10.05
C VAL A 497 -6.36 -9.61 -11.49
N GLY A 498 -5.89 -10.67 -12.14
CA GLY A 498 -5.44 -10.64 -13.53
C GLY A 498 -6.59 -10.67 -14.52
N PHE A 499 -6.37 -10.04 -15.68
CA PHE A 499 -7.23 -10.16 -16.86
C PHE A 499 -6.43 -10.73 -18.04
N SER A 500 -7.13 -11.42 -18.96
CA SER A 500 -6.54 -11.94 -20.19
C SER A 500 -7.55 -12.09 -21.34
N GLY A 501 -7.05 -12.12 -22.56
CA GLY A 501 -7.83 -12.36 -23.77
C GLY A 501 -6.96 -12.36 -25.02
N THR A 502 -7.61 -12.40 -26.18
CA THR A 502 -6.92 -12.43 -27.49
C THR A 502 -7.51 -11.35 -28.40
N LEU A 503 -6.63 -10.52 -28.96
CA LEU A 503 -6.93 -9.59 -30.04
C LEU A 503 -6.52 -10.22 -31.37
N ASP A 504 -7.43 -10.32 -32.35
CA ASP A 504 -7.05 -10.68 -33.71
C ASP A 504 -6.60 -9.43 -34.48
N ALA A 505 -5.28 -9.23 -34.57
CA ALA A 505 -4.70 -8.08 -35.25
C ALA A 505 -4.83 -8.17 -36.78
N SER A 506 -5.16 -9.33 -37.35
CA SER A 506 -5.34 -9.47 -38.81
C SER A 506 -6.55 -8.70 -39.36
N ALA A 507 -7.49 -8.32 -38.48
CA ALA A 507 -8.63 -7.49 -38.81
C ALA A 507 -8.33 -5.97 -38.77
N LEU A 508 -7.14 -5.59 -38.31
CA LEU A 508 -6.70 -4.20 -38.23
C LEU A 508 -5.90 -3.81 -39.48
N THR A 509 -5.87 -2.52 -39.79
CA THR A 509 -5.03 -1.99 -40.86
C THR A 509 -3.55 -2.12 -40.49
N PRO A 510 -2.62 -2.31 -41.45
CA PRO A 510 -1.20 -2.45 -41.16
C PRO A 510 -0.54 -1.09 -40.82
N CYS A 511 -0.96 -0.51 -39.70
CA CYS A 511 -0.54 0.78 -39.19
C CYS A 511 -0.40 0.75 -37.66
N ALA A 512 0.01 1.88 -37.07
CA ALA A 512 -0.03 2.02 -35.63
C ALA A 512 -1.47 2.16 -35.11
N HIS A 513 -1.75 1.55 -33.95
CA HIS A 513 -3.03 1.56 -33.26
C HIS A 513 -2.85 1.84 -31.77
N ILE A 514 -3.89 2.36 -31.12
CA ILE A 514 -3.95 2.48 -29.66
C ILE A 514 -4.85 1.39 -29.10
N LEU A 515 -4.29 0.62 -28.18
CA LEU A 515 -5.01 -0.26 -27.27
C LEU A 515 -5.30 0.49 -25.97
N GLU A 516 -6.54 0.42 -25.49
CA GLU A 516 -6.94 0.93 -24.18
C GLU A 516 -7.66 -0.17 -23.42
N VAL A 517 -7.21 -0.47 -22.20
CA VAL A 517 -7.92 -1.40 -21.31
C VAL A 517 -8.75 -0.59 -20.34
N ARG A 518 -10.06 -0.84 -20.33
CA ARG A 518 -11.03 -0.19 -19.44
C ARG A 518 -11.59 -1.21 -18.46
N ALA A 519 -11.50 -0.91 -17.17
CA ALA A 519 -12.02 -1.76 -16.10
C ALA A 519 -13.19 -1.07 -15.40
N THR A 520 -14.17 -1.87 -14.98
CA THR A 520 -15.37 -1.44 -14.23
C THR A 520 -15.44 -2.19 -12.90
N ASP A 521 -15.78 -1.49 -11.83
CA ASP A 521 -15.97 -2.10 -10.50
C ASP A 521 -17.42 -2.54 -10.23
N ALA A 522 -17.71 -2.97 -8.99
CA ALA A 522 -19.05 -3.39 -8.58
C ALA A 522 -20.03 -2.23 -8.33
N ASP A 523 -19.54 -1.01 -8.13
CA ASP A 523 -20.37 0.18 -7.94
C ASP A 523 -20.62 0.93 -9.27
N GLY A 524 -20.02 0.46 -10.37
CA GLY A 524 -20.15 1.00 -11.72
C GLY A 524 -19.14 2.08 -12.08
N ASN A 525 -18.16 2.35 -11.22
CA ASN A 525 -17.05 3.24 -11.57
C ASN A 525 -16.24 2.60 -12.68
N THR A 526 -15.80 3.40 -13.64
CA THR A 526 -15.06 2.89 -14.79
C THR A 526 -13.88 3.77 -15.13
N ARG A 527 -12.74 3.14 -15.42
CA ARG A 527 -11.49 3.86 -15.74
C ARG A 527 -10.63 3.08 -16.74
N THR A 528 -9.93 3.81 -17.61
CA THR A 528 -8.84 3.23 -18.40
C THR A 528 -7.69 2.91 -17.45
N VAL A 529 -7.28 1.65 -17.38
CA VAL A 529 -6.23 1.15 -16.48
C VAL A 529 -4.91 0.89 -17.20
N GLY A 530 -4.91 0.91 -18.54
CA GLY A 530 -3.70 0.80 -19.33
C GLY A 530 -3.93 1.25 -20.77
N THR A 531 -2.90 1.82 -21.36
CA THR A 531 -2.88 2.22 -22.77
C THR A 531 -1.60 1.72 -23.42
N ARG A 532 -1.68 1.29 -24.68
CA ARG A 532 -0.51 0.85 -25.45
C ARG A 532 -0.62 1.28 -26.90
N ARG A 533 0.45 1.88 -27.42
CA ARG A 533 0.64 1.96 -28.86
C ARG A 533 1.21 0.64 -29.36
N VAL A 534 0.65 0.12 -30.44
CA VAL A 534 1.10 -1.11 -31.12
C VAL A 534 1.17 -0.85 -32.63
N VAL A 535 1.93 -1.66 -33.35
CA VAL A 535 2.06 -1.59 -34.81
C VAL A 535 1.55 -2.90 -35.40
N VAL A 536 0.66 -2.84 -36.38
CA VAL A 536 0.18 -4.04 -37.10
C VAL A 536 0.99 -4.19 -38.37
N ASP A 537 1.56 -5.36 -38.58
CA ASP A 537 2.32 -5.69 -39.78
C ASP A 537 1.38 -6.16 -40.91
N GLY A 538 1.75 -5.87 -42.16
CA GLY A 538 0.97 -6.17 -43.38
C GLY A 538 1.15 -7.56 -43.96
#